data_AF-A0A9R0SNN2-F1
#
_entry.id   AF-A0A9R0SNN2-F1
#
_cell.length_a   1.000
_cell.length_b   1.000
_cell.length_c   1.000
_cell.angle_alpha   90.00
_cell.angle_beta   90.00
_cell.angle_gamma   90.00
#
_symmetry.space_group_name_H-M   'P 1'
#
loop_
_entity.id
_entity.type
_entity.pdbx_description
1 polymer ?
#
loop_
_entity_poly.entity_id
_entity_poly.type
_entity_poly.pdbx_seq_one_letter_code
_entity_poly.pdbx_strand_id
1 'polypeptide(L)'
;MSDLFADISPEPIAAASLGQVYKAHLHSGELVAIKVQRPGMAPLLTLDALLFNMIGGQLKRFAKARKDLLVAVNEIVRHMFDEIDYVLEGKNAERFAILYSHGSGGEGRTSIKVPKVYWTYTRKSILALEWIDGIKLTDAERISKANLNRKKMIDEGLYCSLRQLLEDGFFHADPHPGNLVATEDGSLAYFDFGMMGDIPRHYRVGLIQMLVHYVNRDPLGLANDFHSLGFVPEGTDLHAVATALSVAFGDGRRQSNDFQGVMNHLYDVMYDFNFSLPPDYALVIRALGSLEGTAKALDPDFKVIESAYPFVIGRLLADPSPDMRKILRELLIRDDGSIRWNRLERLEMGIAIMIAAISQQSSEESSKKPGDENTASSSDWRSFDMHSVVSATEDLFHFILSRKGWRVRVFLIQDIVKASDAFLQETTFPGIFEEEGNTGELNPERSRMIRRLINGVQSFRQAISLAPNAWTAMLIRVALKPESQRFILDVFLALGNYSHDKVPETCWICMSKYLNYLDKQWR
;
A
#
# COMPACT_ATOMS: atom_id res chain seq x y z
N MET A 1 1.23 12.94 45.51
CA MET A 1 0.73 11.73 44.80
C MET A 1 -0.71 11.43 45.19
N SER A 2 -1.03 11.35 46.49
CA SER A 2 -2.40 11.22 47.03
C SER A 2 -3.40 12.25 46.50
N ASP A 3 -2.95 13.48 46.24
CA ASP A 3 -3.84 14.56 45.81
C ASP A 3 -4.22 14.45 44.32
N LEU A 4 -3.48 13.65 43.53
CA LEU A 4 -3.67 13.51 42.08
C LEU A 4 -4.24 12.15 41.67
N PHE A 5 -3.88 11.09 42.40
CA PHE A 5 -4.29 9.72 42.11
C PHE A 5 -4.92 9.08 43.34
N ALA A 6 -5.95 8.25 43.11
CA ALA A 6 -6.55 7.43 44.16
C ALA A 6 -5.58 6.32 44.61
N ASP A 7 -4.84 5.75 43.66
CA ASP A 7 -3.75 4.79 43.90
C ASP A 7 -2.75 4.81 42.74
N ILE A 8 -1.50 4.43 43.00
CA ILE A 8 -0.45 4.24 42.01
C ILE A 8 0.42 3.05 42.40
N SER A 9 0.79 2.22 41.41
CA SER A 9 1.64 1.06 41.63
C SER A 9 2.98 1.47 42.25
N PRO A 10 3.45 0.80 43.32
CA PRO A 10 4.73 1.15 43.96
C PRO A 10 5.93 0.83 43.06
N GLU A 11 5.80 -0.19 42.23
CA GLU A 11 6.80 -0.60 41.25
C GLU A 11 6.36 -0.24 39.82
N PRO A 12 7.31 0.08 38.93
CA PRO A 12 7.01 0.27 37.52
C PRO A 12 6.62 -1.06 36.89
N ILE A 13 5.55 -1.03 36.11
CA ILE A 13 4.99 -2.19 35.41
C ILE A 13 5.70 -2.46 34.07
N ALA A 14 6.35 -1.45 33.50
CA ALA A 14 7.11 -1.55 32.28
C ALA A 14 8.23 -0.50 32.24
N ALA A 15 9.31 -0.83 31.55
CA ALA A 15 10.35 0.13 31.18
C ALA A 15 10.04 0.68 29.78
N ALA A 16 10.10 2.00 29.62
CA ALA A 16 10.10 2.67 28.32
C ALA A 16 11.53 3.08 27.95
N SER A 17 11.78 3.48 26.69
CA SER A 17 13.11 3.87 26.20
C SER A 17 13.82 4.88 27.11
N LEU A 18 13.13 5.97 27.46
CA LEU A 18 13.66 7.08 28.26
C LEU A 18 12.97 7.23 29.64
N GLY A 19 12.14 6.26 30.03
CA GLY A 19 11.25 6.38 31.18
C GLY A 19 10.79 5.06 31.80
N GLN A 20 9.85 5.17 32.74
CA GLN A 20 9.19 4.06 33.43
C GLN A 20 7.69 4.28 33.39
N VAL A 21 6.92 3.20 33.29
CA VAL A 21 5.46 3.25 33.27
C VAL A 21 4.91 2.72 34.58
N TYR A 22 3.99 3.46 35.18
CA TYR A 22 3.27 3.11 36.39
C TYR A 22 1.78 2.95 36.10
N LYS A 23 1.13 2.03 36.79
CA LYS A 23 -0.32 1.86 36.71
C LYS A 23 -0.97 2.68 37.82
N ALA A 24 -1.95 3.52 37.51
CA ALA A 24 -2.61 4.36 38.50
C ALA A 24 -4.12 4.41 38.28
N HIS A 25 -4.85 4.74 39.34
CA HIS A 25 -6.27 5.07 39.30
C HIS A 25 -6.45 6.57 39.52
N LEU A 26 -7.19 7.23 38.64
CA LEU A 26 -7.65 8.60 38.87
C LEU A 26 -8.71 8.63 39.98
N HIS A 27 -8.93 9.78 40.60
CA HIS A 27 -10.05 9.97 41.54
C HIS A 27 -11.43 9.79 40.88
N SER A 28 -11.51 9.87 39.54
CA SER A 28 -12.70 9.50 38.76
C SER A 28 -12.98 7.99 38.73
N GLY A 29 -12.01 7.16 39.13
CA GLY A 29 -12.05 5.70 39.01
C GLY A 29 -11.46 5.18 37.69
N GLU A 30 -11.13 6.06 36.73
CA GLU A 30 -10.50 5.66 35.47
C GLU A 30 -9.07 5.14 35.70
N LEU A 31 -8.72 4.08 34.98
CA LEU A 31 -7.42 3.44 35.05
C LEU A 31 -6.48 4.05 33.99
N VAL A 32 -5.27 4.42 34.41
CA VAL A 32 -4.32 5.15 33.56
C VAL A 32 -2.90 4.55 33.64
N ALA A 33 -2.19 4.63 32.52
CA ALA A 33 -0.76 4.42 32.43
C ALA A 33 -0.04 5.76 32.56
N ILE A 34 0.85 5.88 33.55
CA ILE A 34 1.65 7.08 33.80
C ILE A 34 3.10 6.80 33.40
N LYS A 35 3.51 7.32 32.24
CA LYS A 35 4.90 7.26 31.75
C LYS A 35 5.67 8.43 32.36
N VAL A 36 6.68 8.13 33.18
CA VAL A 36 7.52 9.10 33.88
C VAL A 36 8.93 9.05 33.30
N GLN A 37 9.48 10.19 32.91
CA GLN A 37 10.84 10.29 32.43
C GLN A 37 11.84 10.07 33.58
N ARG A 38 12.97 9.42 33.29
CA ARG A 38 14.05 9.29 34.29
C ARG A 38 14.61 10.68 34.66
N PRO A 39 14.95 10.94 35.94
CA PRO A 39 15.51 12.21 36.35
C PRO A 39 16.85 12.47 35.65
N GLY A 40 17.07 13.70 35.18
CA GLY A 40 18.34 14.11 34.57
C GLY A 40 18.54 13.73 33.10
N MET A 41 17.51 13.22 32.41
CA MET A 41 17.63 12.82 31.00
C MET A 41 17.96 13.99 30.06
N ALA A 42 17.35 15.17 30.25
CA ALA A 42 17.62 16.31 29.37
C ALA A 42 19.10 16.77 29.39
N PRO A 43 19.77 16.93 30.56
CA PRO A 43 21.21 17.16 30.62
C PRO A 43 22.07 16.07 29.95
N LEU A 44 21.72 14.79 30.16
CA LEU A 44 22.43 13.65 29.55
C LEU A 44 22.36 13.68 28.02
N LEU A 45 21.15 13.85 27.47
CA LEU A 45 20.95 13.95 26.02
C LEU A 45 21.62 15.20 25.42
N THR A 46 21.69 16.29 26.17
CA THR A 46 22.43 17.49 25.75
C THR A 46 23.93 17.21 25.63
N LEU A 47 24.49 16.43 26.56
CA LEU A 47 25.88 16.00 26.48
C LEU A 47 26.11 15.08 25.27
N ASP A 48 25.22 14.12 25.05
CA ASP A 48 25.29 13.21 23.89
C ASP A 48 25.21 13.99 22.58
N ALA A 49 24.28 14.96 22.48
CA ALA A 49 24.16 15.85 21.34
C ALA A 49 25.44 16.67 21.07
N LEU A 50 26.10 17.15 22.12
CA LEU A 50 27.39 17.84 22.00
C LEU A 50 28.48 16.89 21.49
N LEU A 51 28.54 15.66 21.99
CA LEU A 51 29.49 14.64 21.54
C LEU A 51 29.26 14.29 20.06
N PHE A 52 28.01 14.06 19.66
CA PHE A 52 27.67 13.79 18.26
C PHE A 52 28.08 14.95 17.34
N ASN A 53 27.83 16.20 17.74
CA ASN A 53 28.27 17.39 17.01
C ASN A 53 29.79 17.51 16.93
N MET A 54 30.51 17.20 18.02
CA MET A 54 31.97 17.19 18.04
C MET A 54 32.54 16.11 17.11
N ILE A 55 32.00 14.89 17.17
CA ILE A 55 32.39 13.77 16.30
C ILE A 55 32.11 14.12 14.83
N GLY A 56 30.93 14.65 14.53
CA GLY A 56 30.58 15.12 13.18
C GLY A 56 31.52 16.20 12.66
N GLY A 57 31.87 17.17 13.52
CA GLY A 57 32.84 18.23 13.20
C GLY A 57 34.25 17.71 12.92
N GLN A 58 34.72 16.71 13.68
CA GLN A 58 36.03 16.09 13.45
C GLN A 58 36.02 15.20 12.20
N LEU A 59 34.96 14.43 11.95
CA LEU A 59 34.80 13.64 10.72
C LEU A 59 34.81 14.52 9.46
N LYS A 60 34.19 15.69 9.52
CA LYS A 60 34.27 16.70 8.45
C LYS A 60 35.71 17.13 8.16
N ARG A 61 36.54 17.25 9.21
CA ARG A 61 37.92 17.75 9.14
C ARG A 61 38.90 16.69 8.66
N PHE A 62 38.74 15.44 9.07
CA PHE A 62 39.71 14.37 8.82
C PHE A 62 39.35 13.44 7.66
N ALA A 63 38.07 13.27 7.33
CA ALA A 63 37.64 12.17 6.45
C ALA A 63 37.12 12.60 5.07
N LYS A 64 37.16 13.89 4.68
CA LYS A 64 36.37 14.39 3.52
C LYS A 64 34.92 13.84 3.57
N ALA A 65 34.38 13.66 4.79
CA ALA A 65 33.12 12.97 4.99
C ALA A 65 32.01 13.70 4.23
N ARG A 66 31.13 12.92 3.57
CA ARG A 66 30.00 13.44 2.79
C ARG A 66 29.17 14.40 3.65
N LYS A 67 28.60 15.43 3.02
CA LYS A 67 27.69 16.39 3.68
C LYS A 67 26.53 15.67 4.39
N ASP A 68 26.12 14.53 3.87
CA ASP A 68 25.01 13.70 4.33
C ASP A 68 25.19 13.18 5.77
N LEU A 69 26.44 12.94 6.19
CA LEU A 69 26.72 12.45 7.55
C LEU A 69 26.38 13.50 8.61
N LEU A 70 26.62 14.78 8.33
CA LEU A 70 26.27 15.87 9.24
C LEU A 70 24.76 16.10 9.32
N VAL A 71 24.07 15.95 8.19
CA VAL A 71 22.60 16.02 8.13
C VAL A 71 22.00 14.88 8.95
N ALA A 72 22.51 13.65 8.80
CA ALA A 72 22.07 12.50 9.58
C ALA A 72 22.32 12.69 11.09
N VAL A 73 23.49 13.21 11.48
CA VAL A 73 23.81 13.49 12.89
C VAL A 73 22.87 14.55 13.47
N ASN A 74 22.60 15.64 12.75
CA ASN A 74 21.67 16.67 13.20
C ASN A 74 20.25 16.11 13.36
N GLU A 75 19.80 15.24 12.46
CA GLU A 75 18.48 14.64 12.55
C GLU A 75 18.37 13.67 13.75
N ILE A 76 19.39 12.85 13.99
CA ILE A 76 19.46 11.98 15.17
C ILE A 76 19.34 12.82 16.45
N VAL A 77 20.10 13.91 16.53
CA VAL A 77 20.06 14.83 17.68
C VAL A 77 18.67 15.46 17.82
N ARG A 78 18.05 15.89 16.72
CA ARG A 78 16.69 16.46 16.74
C ARG A 78 15.67 15.46 17.29
N HIS A 79 15.68 14.24 16.79
CA HIS A 79 14.78 13.18 17.26
C HIS A 79 14.98 12.82 18.73
N MET A 80 16.22 12.83 19.22
CA MET A 80 16.50 12.64 20.65
C MET A 80 15.80 13.68 21.54
N PHE A 81 15.72 14.93 21.09
CA PHE A 81 15.02 15.99 21.81
C PHE A 81 13.50 15.92 21.66
N ASP A 82 13.00 15.48 20.52
CA ASP A 82 11.56 15.24 20.33
C ASP A 82 11.06 14.08 21.23
N GLU A 83 11.88 13.04 21.42
CA GLU A 83 11.54 11.87 22.24
C GLU A 83 11.40 12.18 23.75
N ILE A 84 12.03 13.25 24.23
CA ILE A 84 11.88 13.68 25.65
C ILE A 84 10.73 14.64 25.90
N ASP A 85 10.08 15.17 24.87
CA ASP A 85 8.91 16.02 25.05
C ASP A 85 7.63 15.18 25.02
N TYR A 86 7.20 14.70 26.18
CA TYR A 86 5.96 13.93 26.29
C TYR A 86 4.69 14.71 25.94
N VAL A 87 4.75 16.06 25.88
CA VAL A 87 3.63 16.84 25.34
C VAL A 87 3.54 16.66 23.83
N LEU A 88 4.68 16.56 23.14
CA LEU A 88 4.72 16.26 21.71
C LEU A 88 4.22 14.84 21.43
N GLU A 89 4.67 13.85 22.20
CA GLU A 89 4.18 12.46 22.10
C GLU A 89 2.65 12.38 22.28
N GLY A 90 2.09 13.06 23.27
CA GLY A 90 0.64 13.12 23.47
C GLY A 90 -0.12 13.75 22.28
N LYS A 91 0.43 14.82 21.68
CA LYS A 91 -0.19 15.46 20.51
C LYS A 91 -0.13 14.55 19.29
N ASN A 92 0.98 13.84 19.13
CA ASN A 92 1.16 12.85 18.09
C ASN A 92 0.16 11.70 18.22
N ALA A 93 -0.06 11.21 19.45
CA ALA A 93 -1.06 10.18 19.73
C ALA A 93 -2.48 10.64 19.33
N GLU A 94 -2.88 11.85 19.74
CA GLU A 94 -4.20 12.38 19.34
C GLU A 94 -4.33 12.56 17.82
N ARG A 95 -3.31 13.11 17.17
CA ARG A 95 -3.30 13.25 15.70
C ARG A 95 -3.40 11.90 15.01
N PHE A 96 -2.68 10.89 15.51
CA PHE A 96 -2.77 9.53 15.00
C PHE A 96 -4.15 8.93 15.21
N ALA A 97 -4.75 9.13 16.39
CA ALA A 97 -6.09 8.65 16.69
C ALA A 97 -7.15 9.25 15.73
N ILE A 98 -7.08 10.56 15.48
CA ILE A 98 -7.98 11.26 14.56
C ILE A 98 -7.85 10.72 13.13
N LEU A 99 -6.63 10.40 12.69
CA LEU A 99 -6.41 9.92 11.32
C LEU A 99 -6.75 8.44 11.15
N TYR A 100 -6.49 7.60 12.15
CA TYR A 100 -6.43 6.14 11.97
C TYR A 100 -7.33 5.33 12.90
N SER A 101 -7.86 5.89 13.99
CA SER A 101 -8.63 5.13 15.00
C SER A 101 -10.14 5.10 14.76
N HIS A 102 -10.66 5.85 13.77
CA HIS A 102 -12.09 5.83 13.43
C HIS A 102 -12.46 4.58 12.63
N GLY A 103 -13.11 3.62 13.30
CA GLY A 103 -13.68 2.41 12.69
C GLY A 103 -14.03 1.32 13.71
N SER A 104 -14.82 1.66 14.74
CA SER A 104 -15.18 0.74 15.84
C SER A 104 -16.69 0.63 15.98
N GLY A 105 -17.27 -0.50 15.55
CA GLY A 105 -18.71 -0.75 15.79
C GLY A 105 -19.39 -1.90 15.04
N GLY A 106 -18.67 -2.78 14.33
CA GLY A 106 -19.28 -3.93 13.64
C GLY A 106 -18.65 -5.25 14.07
N GLU A 107 -19.50 -6.24 14.36
CA GLU A 107 -19.08 -7.60 14.73
C GLU A 107 -18.16 -8.19 13.66
N GLY A 108 -16.93 -8.49 14.09
CA GLY A 108 -15.92 -9.15 13.28
C GLY A 108 -14.80 -8.25 12.73
N ARG A 109 -14.49 -7.09 13.31
CA ARG A 109 -13.36 -6.24 12.86
C ARG A 109 -12.37 -5.90 13.97
N THR A 110 -11.09 -5.85 13.58
CA THR A 110 -9.94 -5.39 14.36
C THR A 110 -9.76 -3.90 14.04
N SER A 111 -10.02 -3.00 14.98
CA SER A 111 -9.83 -1.56 14.81
C SER A 111 -8.43 -1.12 15.24
N ILE A 112 -7.92 0.01 14.76
CA ILE A 112 -6.69 0.61 15.30
C ILE A 112 -7.10 1.37 16.57
N LYS A 113 -6.52 1.00 17.72
CA LYS A 113 -6.80 1.65 19.00
C LYS A 113 -5.62 2.53 19.42
N VAL A 114 -5.94 3.72 19.90
CA VAL A 114 -4.96 4.64 20.50
C VAL A 114 -5.47 5.02 21.88
N PRO A 115 -4.64 4.96 22.93
CA PRO A 115 -5.07 5.34 24.26
C PRO A 115 -5.40 6.84 24.32
N LYS A 116 -6.51 7.18 24.98
CA LYS A 116 -6.86 8.57 25.26
C LYS A 116 -5.77 9.25 26.10
N VAL A 117 -5.41 10.48 25.73
CA VAL A 117 -4.45 11.30 26.47
C VAL A 117 -5.17 12.09 27.56
N TYR A 118 -4.64 12.06 28.79
CA TYR A 118 -5.18 12.79 29.94
C TYR A 118 -4.38 14.09 30.17
N TRP A 119 -4.69 15.12 29.38
CA TRP A 119 -3.94 16.39 29.35
C TRP A 119 -3.77 17.10 30.70
N THR A 120 -4.75 17.00 31.59
CA THR A 120 -4.67 17.57 32.94
C THR A 120 -3.44 17.05 33.70
N TYR A 121 -3.06 15.79 33.46
CA TYR A 121 -1.97 15.07 34.12
C TYR A 121 -0.69 14.98 33.27
N THR A 122 -0.76 15.36 31.99
CA THR A 122 0.40 15.34 31.07
C THR A 122 1.24 16.61 31.18
N ARG A 123 2.56 16.46 31.25
CA ARG A 123 3.60 17.51 31.26
C ARG A 123 4.80 17.01 30.45
N LYS A 124 5.82 17.86 30.26
CA LYS A 124 7.02 17.50 29.47
C LYS A 124 7.71 16.20 29.90
N SER A 125 7.70 15.88 31.19
CA SER A 125 8.35 14.68 31.74
C SER A 125 7.38 13.59 32.24
N ILE A 126 6.07 13.80 32.08
CA ILE A 126 5.03 12.87 32.53
C ILE A 126 3.93 12.77 31.46
N LEU A 127 3.67 11.59 30.93
CA LEU A 127 2.57 11.32 30.00
C LEU A 127 1.53 10.43 30.67
N ALA A 128 0.28 10.88 30.71
CA ALA A 128 -0.83 10.11 31.25
C ALA A 128 -1.74 9.63 30.11
N LEU A 129 -1.86 8.31 29.97
CA LEU A 129 -2.63 7.64 28.91
C LEU A 129 -3.70 6.72 29.51
N GLU A 130 -4.77 6.46 28.77
CA GLU A 130 -5.72 5.39 29.06
C GLU A 130 -4.99 4.06 29.23
N TRP A 131 -5.34 3.32 30.29
CA TRP A 131 -4.90 1.95 30.42
C TRP A 131 -5.65 1.06 29.42
N ILE A 132 -4.92 0.37 28.55
CA ILE A 132 -5.47 -0.63 27.63
C ILE A 132 -4.88 -1.98 27.99
N ASP A 133 -5.72 -2.93 28.37
CA ASP A 133 -5.33 -4.32 28.53
C ASP A 133 -5.16 -4.96 27.14
N GLY A 134 -3.98 -5.53 26.90
CA GLY A 134 -3.66 -6.13 25.63
C GLY A 134 -2.64 -7.27 25.74
N ILE A 135 -2.71 -8.14 24.75
CA ILE A 135 -1.86 -9.30 24.56
C ILE A 135 -0.76 -8.90 23.57
N LYS A 136 0.51 -9.10 23.94
CA LYS A 136 1.63 -8.85 23.03
C LYS A 136 1.49 -9.70 21.78
N LEU A 137 1.75 -9.13 20.61
CA LEU A 137 1.64 -9.85 19.33
C LEU A 137 2.53 -11.11 19.28
N THR A 138 3.66 -11.10 20.00
CA THR A 138 4.59 -12.22 20.09
C THR A 138 4.08 -13.39 20.96
N ASP A 139 3.04 -13.19 21.76
CA ASP A 139 2.48 -14.23 22.66
C ASP A 139 1.40 -15.05 21.93
N ALA A 140 1.85 -16.00 21.11
CA ALA A 140 0.97 -16.84 20.31
C ALA A 140 -0.01 -17.67 21.15
N GLU A 141 0.38 -18.10 22.36
CA GLU A 141 -0.49 -18.89 23.24
C GLU A 141 -1.68 -18.08 23.73
N ARG A 142 -1.45 -16.85 24.21
CA ARG A 142 -2.53 -15.99 24.69
C ARG A 142 -3.46 -15.55 23.56
N ILE A 143 -2.90 -15.22 22.39
CA ILE A 143 -3.70 -14.88 21.20
C ILE A 143 -4.61 -16.05 20.80
N SER A 144 -4.08 -17.28 20.79
CA SER A 144 -4.87 -18.46 20.48
C SER A 144 -5.96 -18.73 21.52
N LYS A 145 -5.68 -18.52 22.82
CA LYS A 145 -6.66 -18.66 23.90
C LYS A 145 -7.78 -17.61 23.81
N ALA A 146 -7.44 -16.40 23.38
CA ALA A 146 -8.40 -15.32 23.15
C ALA A 146 -9.16 -15.47 21.80
N ASN A 147 -8.92 -16.53 21.04
CA ASN A 147 -9.53 -16.79 19.73
C ASN A 147 -9.35 -15.64 18.72
N LEU A 148 -8.22 -14.93 18.82
CA LEU A 148 -7.91 -13.77 17.98
C LEU A 148 -7.20 -14.21 16.69
N ASN A 149 -7.62 -13.63 15.57
CA ASN A 149 -7.00 -13.91 14.28
C ASN A 149 -5.75 -13.04 14.08
N ARG A 150 -4.60 -13.59 14.47
CA ARG A 150 -3.28 -12.93 14.32
C ARG A 150 -3.00 -12.40 12.91
N LYS A 151 -3.34 -13.16 11.87
CA LYS A 151 -3.08 -12.76 10.47
C LYS A 151 -3.84 -11.49 10.13
N LYS A 152 -5.11 -11.44 10.52
CA LYS A 152 -5.95 -10.26 10.31
C LYS A 152 -5.37 -9.01 10.98
N MET A 153 -4.83 -9.12 12.20
CA MET A 153 -4.23 -7.96 12.89
C MET A 153 -2.99 -7.43 12.17
N ILE A 154 -2.20 -8.31 11.56
CA ILE A 154 -1.04 -7.91 10.74
C ILE A 154 -1.50 -7.22 9.47
N ASP A 155 -2.51 -7.78 8.79
CA ASP A 155 -3.06 -7.19 7.57
C ASP A 155 -3.60 -5.76 7.85
N GLU A 156 -4.27 -5.56 8.98
CA GLU A 156 -4.74 -4.24 9.42
C GLU A 156 -3.59 -3.30 9.81
N GLY A 157 -2.59 -3.78 10.55
CA GLY A 157 -1.41 -3.00 10.92
C GLY A 157 -0.59 -2.57 9.70
N LEU A 158 -0.43 -3.47 8.72
CA LEU A 158 0.18 -3.19 7.43
C LEU A 158 -0.64 -2.15 6.65
N TYR A 159 -1.96 -2.33 6.55
CA TYR A 159 -2.83 -1.39 5.86
C TYR A 159 -2.74 0.00 6.47
N CYS A 160 -2.80 0.09 7.80
CA CYS A 160 -2.62 1.34 8.54
C CYS A 160 -1.26 1.99 8.24
N SER A 161 -0.17 1.20 8.24
CA SER A 161 1.19 1.69 7.95
C SER A 161 1.34 2.18 6.50
N LEU A 162 0.75 1.49 5.53
CA LEU A 162 0.77 1.90 4.12
C LEU A 162 -0.04 3.17 3.91
N ARG A 163 -1.20 3.29 4.57
CA ARG A 163 -2.02 4.52 4.56
C ARG A 163 -1.25 5.71 5.14
N GLN A 164 -0.57 5.51 6.27
CA GLN A 164 0.31 6.53 6.85
C GLN A 164 1.38 7.00 5.86
N LEU A 165 2.08 6.09 5.19
CA LEU A 165 3.20 6.42 4.30
C LEU A 165 2.79 6.99 2.94
N LEU A 166 1.71 6.47 2.34
CA LEU A 166 1.39 6.70 0.92
C LEU A 166 0.14 7.57 0.71
N GLU A 167 -0.69 7.74 1.73
CA GLU A 167 -1.94 8.49 1.65
C GLU A 167 -1.88 9.78 2.47
N ASP A 168 -1.88 9.65 3.80
CA ASP A 168 -2.00 10.79 4.73
C ASP A 168 -0.65 11.51 4.92
N GLY A 169 0.44 10.73 5.00
CA GLY A 169 1.81 11.22 5.18
C GLY A 169 2.23 11.43 6.63
N PHE A 170 1.34 11.27 7.61
CA PHE A 170 1.72 11.26 9.03
C PHE A 170 1.97 9.81 9.44
N PHE A 171 3.21 9.44 9.76
CA PHE A 171 3.58 8.04 9.92
C PHE A 171 4.36 7.77 11.19
N HIS A 172 4.18 6.55 11.70
CA HIS A 172 4.94 6.00 12.80
C HIS A 172 6.26 5.42 12.26
N ALA A 173 7.39 5.98 12.69
CA ALA A 173 8.70 5.61 12.16
C ALA A 173 9.29 4.32 12.77
N ASP A 174 8.71 3.82 13.88
CA ASP A 174 9.20 2.61 14.56
C ASP A 174 8.08 1.69 15.11
N PRO A 175 7.17 1.15 14.26
CA PRO A 175 6.03 0.34 14.72
C PRO A 175 6.48 -1.08 15.08
N HIS A 176 7.31 -1.22 16.12
CA HIS A 176 7.87 -2.51 16.54
C HIS A 176 6.89 -3.31 17.42
N PRO A 177 7.05 -4.64 17.57
CA PRO A 177 6.08 -5.49 18.25
C PRO A 177 5.88 -5.18 19.74
N GLY A 178 6.79 -4.42 20.37
CA GLY A 178 6.65 -4.03 21.78
C GLY A 178 5.79 -2.80 21.99
N ASN A 179 5.56 -2.01 20.94
CA ASN A 179 4.67 -0.85 20.96
C ASN A 179 3.25 -1.19 20.47
N LEU A 180 3.02 -2.46 20.12
CA LEU A 180 1.76 -2.96 19.56
C LEU A 180 1.21 -4.11 20.41
N VAL A 181 -0.07 -4.03 20.76
CA VAL A 181 -0.77 -5.13 21.43
C VAL A 181 -2.12 -5.41 20.80
N ALA A 182 -2.54 -6.66 20.90
CA ALA A 182 -3.88 -7.10 20.56
C ALA A 182 -4.81 -6.94 21.76
N THR A 183 -5.92 -6.23 21.61
CA THR A 183 -6.95 -6.13 22.65
C THR A 183 -7.93 -7.31 22.54
N GLU A 184 -8.69 -7.58 23.60
CA GLU A 184 -9.64 -8.72 23.63
C GLU A 184 -10.80 -8.58 22.62
N ASP A 185 -11.21 -7.34 22.29
CA ASP A 185 -12.15 -7.05 21.21
C ASP A 185 -11.55 -7.26 19.80
N GLY A 186 -10.28 -7.66 19.76
CA GLY A 186 -9.54 -7.96 18.55
C GLY A 186 -8.96 -6.75 17.86
N SER A 187 -8.95 -5.56 18.48
CA SER A 187 -8.32 -4.34 17.97
C SER A 187 -6.79 -4.35 18.15
N LEU A 188 -6.07 -3.59 17.32
CA LEU A 188 -4.61 -3.41 17.39
C LEU A 188 -4.30 -2.06 18.05
N ALA A 189 -3.82 -2.09 19.29
CA ALA A 189 -3.51 -0.89 20.07
C ALA A 189 -2.04 -0.46 19.93
N TYR A 190 -1.83 0.84 19.72
CA TYR A 190 -0.53 1.52 19.63
C TYR A 190 -0.27 2.33 20.89
N PHE A 191 0.94 2.28 21.45
CA PHE A 191 1.27 2.95 22.72
C PHE A 191 2.37 4.01 22.66
N ASP A 192 3.28 3.90 21.72
CA ASP A 192 4.40 4.83 21.57
C ASP A 192 4.14 5.72 20.37
N PHE A 193 4.30 7.03 20.55
CA PHE A 193 4.16 8.02 19.48
C PHE A 193 5.31 9.04 19.53
N GLY A 194 6.43 8.65 20.16
CA GLY A 194 7.63 9.47 20.27
C GLY A 194 8.35 9.65 18.93
N MET A 195 8.24 8.66 18.05
CA MET A 195 8.85 8.68 16.71
C MET A 195 7.79 8.77 15.61
N MET A 196 7.25 9.97 15.40
CA MET A 196 6.36 10.28 14.29
C MET A 196 7.04 11.18 13.26
N GLY A 197 6.70 11.00 11.99
CA GLY A 197 7.19 11.83 10.90
C GLY A 197 6.07 12.30 9.97
N ASP A 198 6.38 13.33 9.17
CA ASP A 198 5.51 13.86 8.13
C ASP A 198 6.21 13.72 6.77
N ILE A 199 5.53 13.15 5.78
CA ILE A 199 6.01 12.99 4.40
C ILE A 199 5.18 13.88 3.50
N PRO A 200 5.78 14.93 2.91
CA PRO A 200 5.15 15.74 1.88
C PRO A 200 4.57 14.93 0.71
N ARG A 201 3.46 15.39 0.13
CA ARG A 201 2.76 14.69 -0.97
C ARG A 201 3.69 14.31 -2.13
N HIS A 202 4.61 15.18 -2.54
CA HIS A 202 5.51 14.91 -3.67
C HIS A 202 6.43 13.71 -3.40
N TYR A 203 6.91 13.56 -2.16
CA TYR A 203 7.69 12.41 -1.75
C TYR A 203 6.86 11.12 -1.67
N ARG A 204 5.59 11.21 -1.25
CA ARG A 204 4.65 10.07 -1.28
C ARG A 204 4.38 9.57 -2.70
N VAL A 205 4.18 10.49 -3.64
CA VAL A 205 4.05 10.16 -5.07
C VAL A 205 5.33 9.52 -5.59
N GLY A 206 6.49 10.05 -5.20
CA GLY A 206 7.80 9.47 -5.50
C GLY A 206 7.96 8.03 -4.99
N LEU A 207 7.56 7.74 -3.75
CA LEU A 207 7.58 6.38 -3.18
C LEU A 207 6.70 5.42 -3.99
N ILE A 208 5.51 5.87 -4.41
CA ILE A 208 4.60 5.07 -5.24
C ILE A 208 5.24 4.81 -6.61
N GLN A 209 5.81 5.82 -7.27
CA GLN A 209 6.48 5.69 -8.56
C GLN A 209 7.67 4.72 -8.48
N MET A 210 8.52 4.86 -7.46
CA MET A 210 9.65 3.97 -7.22
C MET A 210 9.22 2.51 -7.05
N LEU A 211 8.17 2.26 -6.27
CA LEU A 211 7.61 0.92 -6.11
C LEU A 211 7.14 0.35 -7.45
N VAL A 212 6.47 1.17 -8.27
CA VAL A 212 6.00 0.78 -9.60
C VAL A 212 7.18 0.42 -10.52
N HIS A 213 8.22 1.25 -10.61
CA HIS A 213 9.40 0.95 -11.43
C HIS A 213 10.17 -0.29 -10.93
N TYR A 214 10.33 -0.44 -9.61
CA TYR A 214 10.93 -1.62 -9.00
C TYR A 214 10.17 -2.90 -9.38
N VAL A 215 8.84 -2.90 -9.19
CA VAL A 215 7.98 -4.04 -9.52
C VAL A 215 7.91 -4.29 -11.03
N ASN A 216 8.03 -3.26 -11.85
CA ASN A 216 8.08 -3.36 -13.30
C ASN A 216 9.42 -3.86 -13.85
N ARG A 217 10.44 -3.98 -12.98
CA ARG A 217 11.83 -4.28 -13.36
C ARG A 217 12.35 -3.26 -14.37
N ASP A 218 12.04 -1.98 -14.12
CA ASP A 218 12.49 -0.85 -14.92
C ASP A 218 13.61 -0.10 -14.17
N PRO A 219 14.89 -0.49 -14.37
CA PRO A 219 16.00 0.13 -13.68
C PRO A 219 16.25 1.56 -14.15
N LEU A 220 15.87 1.92 -15.39
CA LEU A 220 16.02 3.26 -15.91
C LEU A 220 14.96 4.20 -15.33
N GLY A 221 13.71 3.76 -15.23
CA GLY A 221 12.66 4.46 -14.50
C GLY A 221 13.06 4.71 -13.05
N LEU A 222 13.57 3.69 -12.37
CA LEU A 222 14.02 3.81 -10.97
C LEU A 222 15.21 4.77 -10.81
N ALA A 223 16.17 4.77 -11.74
CA ALA A 223 17.27 5.73 -11.75
C ALA A 223 16.77 7.18 -11.94
N ASN A 224 15.78 7.39 -12.82
CA ASN A 224 15.14 8.68 -13.02
C ASN A 224 14.38 9.15 -11.76
N ASP A 225 13.74 8.23 -11.03
CA ASP A 225 13.08 8.58 -9.76
C ASP A 225 14.09 9.05 -8.73
N PHE A 226 15.19 8.31 -8.57
CA PHE A 226 16.27 8.70 -7.65
C PHE A 226 16.86 10.07 -7.99
N HIS A 227 16.99 10.38 -9.29
CA HIS A 227 17.41 11.71 -9.71
C HIS A 227 16.36 12.78 -9.39
N SER A 228 15.09 12.52 -9.71
CA SER A 228 13.97 13.46 -9.51
C SER A 228 13.74 13.78 -8.03
N LEU A 229 14.03 12.82 -7.15
CA LEU A 229 13.95 12.96 -5.70
C LEU A 229 15.22 13.56 -5.06
N GLY A 230 16.23 13.88 -5.88
CA GLY A 230 17.49 14.45 -5.41
C GLY A 230 18.40 13.47 -4.67
N PHE A 231 18.17 12.15 -4.81
CA PHE A 231 19.02 11.14 -4.17
C PHE A 231 20.36 11.01 -4.88
N VAL A 232 20.36 11.25 -6.19
CA VAL A 232 21.56 11.18 -7.03
C VAL A 232 21.97 12.61 -7.42
N PRO A 233 23.27 12.97 -7.29
CA PRO A 233 23.76 14.29 -7.68
C PRO A 233 23.48 14.64 -9.15
N GLU A 234 23.26 15.92 -9.44
CA GLU A 234 23.17 16.43 -10.80
C GLU A 234 24.43 16.11 -11.61
N GLY A 235 24.26 15.70 -12.87
CA GLY A 235 25.35 15.32 -13.77
C GLY A 235 25.81 13.86 -13.66
N THR A 236 25.20 13.06 -12.79
CA THR A 236 25.44 11.60 -12.73
C THR A 236 24.87 10.90 -13.96
N ASP A 237 25.61 9.94 -14.53
CA ASP A 237 25.12 9.12 -15.64
C ASP A 237 24.03 8.15 -15.18
N LEU A 238 22.78 8.48 -15.52
CA LEU A 238 21.61 7.67 -15.15
C LEU A 238 21.59 6.31 -15.84
N HIS A 239 22.25 6.14 -16.99
CA HIS A 239 22.37 4.82 -17.62
C HIS A 239 23.35 3.93 -16.85
N ALA A 240 24.43 4.49 -16.32
CA ALA A 240 25.33 3.76 -15.42
C ALA A 240 24.62 3.35 -14.13
N VAL A 241 23.83 4.24 -13.53
CA VAL A 241 23.00 3.92 -12.35
C VAL A 241 22.00 2.80 -12.69
N ALA A 242 21.28 2.90 -13.81
CA ALA A 242 20.35 1.88 -14.26
C ALA A 242 21.03 0.52 -14.50
N THR A 243 22.25 0.52 -15.05
CA THR A 243 23.03 -0.71 -15.24
C THR A 243 23.38 -1.35 -13.90
N ALA A 244 23.84 -0.56 -12.93
CA ALA A 244 24.12 -1.05 -11.58
C ALA A 244 22.87 -1.59 -10.88
N LEU A 245 21.74 -0.89 -10.97
CA LEU A 245 20.45 -1.36 -10.44
C LEU A 245 19.99 -2.67 -11.12
N SER A 246 20.20 -2.78 -12.43
CA SER A 246 19.87 -4.01 -13.16
C SER A 246 20.72 -5.19 -12.72
N VAL A 247 21.99 -4.98 -12.39
CA VAL A 247 22.87 -6.01 -11.84
C VAL A 247 22.44 -6.36 -10.41
N ALA A 248 22.22 -5.35 -9.57
CA ALA A 248 21.82 -5.51 -8.17
C ALA A 248 20.49 -6.27 -8.02
N PHE A 249 19.55 -6.09 -8.95
CA PHE A 249 18.22 -6.72 -8.93
C PHE A 249 18.04 -7.86 -9.95
N GLY A 250 19.07 -8.22 -10.72
CA GLY A 250 18.97 -9.06 -11.93
C GLY A 250 18.87 -10.57 -11.70
N ASP A 251 19.35 -11.09 -10.57
CA ASP A 251 19.41 -12.54 -10.31
C ASP A 251 18.21 -13.07 -9.51
N GLY A 252 17.03 -12.95 -10.10
CA GLY A 252 15.73 -13.31 -9.52
C GLY A 252 15.46 -14.81 -9.24
N ARG A 253 16.47 -15.68 -9.21
CA ARG A 253 16.29 -17.13 -8.95
C ARG A 253 16.78 -17.61 -7.58
N ARG A 254 17.44 -16.76 -6.78
CA ARG A 254 18.02 -17.17 -5.49
C ARG A 254 17.90 -16.15 -4.34
N GLN A 255 17.33 -14.97 -4.55
CA GLN A 255 17.42 -13.89 -3.58
C GLN A 255 16.08 -13.60 -2.89
N SER A 256 16.16 -13.27 -1.60
CA SER A 256 15.03 -12.86 -0.79
C SER A 256 14.45 -11.54 -1.34
N ASN A 257 13.16 -11.52 -1.68
CA ASN A 257 12.44 -10.29 -2.06
C ASN A 257 11.95 -9.52 -0.83
N ASP A 258 12.53 -9.78 0.34
CA ASP A 258 12.24 -9.02 1.54
C ASP A 258 12.88 -7.63 1.48
N PHE A 259 12.32 -6.70 2.24
CA PHE A 259 12.74 -5.32 2.26
C PHE A 259 14.21 -5.19 2.65
N GLN A 260 14.66 -5.96 3.65
CA GLN A 260 16.06 -5.95 4.06
C GLN A 260 17.00 -6.40 2.92
N GLY A 261 16.64 -7.47 2.18
CA GLY A 261 17.38 -7.91 1.01
C GLY A 261 17.46 -6.81 -0.04
N VAL A 262 16.34 -6.19 -0.41
CA VAL A 262 16.31 -5.10 -1.39
C VAL A 262 17.19 -3.92 -0.97
N MET A 263 17.13 -3.51 0.30
CA MET A 263 17.95 -2.43 0.83
C MET A 263 19.45 -2.77 0.81
N ASN A 264 19.82 -4.02 1.09
CA ASN A 264 21.22 -4.46 1.02
C ASN A 264 21.80 -4.31 -0.39
N HIS A 265 21.05 -4.72 -1.42
CA HIS A 265 21.49 -4.55 -2.81
C HIS A 265 21.55 -3.08 -3.24
N LEU A 266 20.68 -2.24 -2.66
CA LEU A 266 20.67 -0.82 -2.95
C LEU A 266 21.87 -0.09 -2.31
N TYR A 267 22.38 -0.56 -1.16
CA TYR A 267 23.53 0.08 -0.48
C TYR A 267 24.78 0.12 -1.35
N ASP A 268 25.08 -0.95 -2.10
CA ASP A 268 26.24 -1.00 -2.99
C ASP A 268 26.13 0.07 -4.08
N VAL A 269 24.96 0.19 -4.71
CA VAL A 269 24.68 1.22 -5.72
C VAL A 269 24.73 2.62 -5.10
N MET A 270 24.18 2.80 -3.90
CA MET A 270 24.21 4.07 -3.19
C MET A 270 25.64 4.53 -2.86
N TYR A 271 26.53 3.58 -2.59
CA TYR A 271 27.93 3.87 -2.32
C TYR A 271 28.65 4.32 -3.59
N ASP A 272 28.49 3.58 -4.69
CA ASP A 272 29.19 3.83 -5.96
C ASP A 272 28.78 5.15 -6.62
N PHE A 273 27.52 5.52 -6.53
CA PHE A 273 26.96 6.73 -7.17
C PHE A 273 26.78 7.90 -6.20
N ASN A 274 27.38 7.80 -5.01
CA ASN A 274 27.42 8.88 -4.02
C ASN A 274 26.02 9.42 -3.66
N PHE A 275 25.07 8.51 -3.46
CA PHE A 275 23.69 8.83 -3.11
C PHE A 275 23.62 9.63 -1.80
N SER A 276 22.67 10.56 -1.73
CA SER A 276 22.29 11.32 -0.55
C SER A 276 20.81 11.12 -0.26
N LEU A 277 20.49 10.38 0.81
CA LEU A 277 19.11 10.19 1.25
C LEU A 277 18.64 11.39 2.07
N PRO A 278 17.50 12.03 1.73
CA PRO A 278 16.86 13.00 2.60
C PRO A 278 16.44 12.35 3.94
N PRO A 279 16.45 13.11 5.05
CA PRO A 279 16.09 12.60 6.38
C PRO A 279 14.73 11.90 6.43
N ASP A 280 13.72 12.47 5.76
CA ASP A 280 12.36 11.92 5.74
C ASP A 280 12.34 10.48 5.18
N TYR A 281 13.15 10.18 4.15
CA TYR A 281 13.24 8.84 3.58
C TYR A 281 13.99 7.86 4.46
N ALA A 282 14.96 8.32 5.25
CA ALA A 282 15.63 7.46 6.22
C ALA A 282 14.64 6.94 7.27
N LEU A 283 13.70 7.79 7.71
CA LEU A 283 12.60 7.39 8.60
C LEU A 283 11.63 6.42 7.92
N VAL A 284 11.32 6.60 6.63
CA VAL A 284 10.50 5.64 5.87
C VAL A 284 11.17 4.27 5.79
N ILE A 285 12.47 4.23 5.49
CA ILE A 285 13.23 2.97 5.45
C ILE A 285 13.19 2.28 6.81
N ARG A 286 13.33 3.03 7.91
CA ARG A 286 13.19 2.50 9.26
C ARG A 286 11.78 1.94 9.53
N ALA A 287 10.75 2.70 9.16
CA ALA A 287 9.35 2.29 9.35
C ALA A 287 9.05 0.98 8.62
N LEU A 288 9.45 0.86 7.35
CA LEU A 288 9.27 -0.34 6.54
C LEU A 288 10.09 -1.53 7.07
N GLY A 289 11.32 -1.28 7.53
CA GLY A 289 12.15 -2.31 8.16
C GLY A 289 11.56 -2.85 9.47
N SER A 290 11.08 -1.96 10.34
CA SER A 290 10.40 -2.35 11.58
C SER A 290 9.09 -3.08 11.31
N LEU A 291 8.32 -2.62 10.33
CA LEU A 291 7.08 -3.27 9.89
C LEU A 291 7.36 -4.69 9.37
N GLU A 292 8.37 -4.86 8.52
CA GLU A 292 8.76 -6.19 8.04
C GLU A 292 9.22 -7.08 9.19
N GLY A 293 10.08 -6.59 10.07
CA GLY A 293 10.56 -7.35 11.23
C GLY A 293 9.41 -7.78 12.15
N THR A 294 8.44 -6.90 12.37
CA THR A 294 7.24 -7.16 13.17
C THR A 294 6.36 -8.22 12.53
N ALA A 295 6.12 -8.10 11.22
CA ALA A 295 5.31 -9.05 10.49
C ALA A 295 6.01 -10.42 10.40
N LYS A 296 7.33 -10.47 10.17
CA LYS A 296 8.13 -11.70 10.12
C LYS A 296 8.22 -12.44 11.45
N ALA A 297 8.13 -11.74 12.57
CA ALA A 297 8.03 -12.38 13.89
C ALA A 297 6.75 -13.25 14.02
N LEU A 298 5.76 -13.03 13.15
CA LEU A 298 4.45 -13.67 13.20
C LEU A 298 4.19 -14.57 11.97
N ASP A 299 4.65 -14.15 10.80
CA ASP A 299 4.60 -14.86 9.52
C ASP A 299 6.01 -14.80 8.85
N PRO A 300 6.83 -15.85 9.00
CA PRO A 300 8.21 -15.85 8.48
C PRO A 300 8.33 -15.63 6.96
N ASP A 301 7.29 -15.95 6.20
CA ASP A 301 7.27 -15.80 4.74
C ASP A 301 6.75 -14.42 4.28
N PHE A 302 6.43 -13.53 5.23
CA PHE A 302 5.90 -12.22 4.95
C PHE A 302 6.89 -11.33 4.18
N LYS A 303 6.37 -10.65 3.16
CA LYS A 303 7.12 -9.73 2.30
C LYS A 303 6.38 -8.41 2.16
N VAL A 304 6.93 -7.34 2.74
CA VAL A 304 6.28 -6.01 2.75
C VAL A 304 5.95 -5.52 1.34
N ILE A 305 6.89 -5.65 0.40
CA ILE A 305 6.75 -5.13 -0.98
C ILE A 305 5.60 -5.83 -1.72
N GLU A 306 5.49 -7.16 -1.59
CA GLU A 306 4.42 -7.93 -2.24
C GLU A 306 3.05 -7.59 -1.66
N SER A 307 2.98 -7.40 -0.34
CA SER A 307 1.75 -7.05 0.38
C SER A 307 1.33 -5.58 0.19
N ALA A 308 2.28 -4.67 -0.09
CA ALA A 308 1.99 -3.27 -0.39
C ALA A 308 1.39 -3.05 -1.78
N TYR A 309 1.66 -3.97 -2.71
CA TYR A 309 1.32 -3.81 -4.12
C TYR A 309 -0.19 -3.59 -4.38
N PRO A 310 -1.12 -4.35 -3.77
CA PRO A 310 -2.55 -4.11 -3.95
C PRO A 310 -3.02 -2.75 -3.40
N PHE A 311 -2.43 -2.30 -2.28
CA PHE A 311 -2.73 -0.97 -1.73
C PHE A 311 -2.30 0.14 -2.69
N VAL A 312 -1.10 0.02 -3.28
CA VAL A 312 -0.60 1.01 -4.25
C VAL A 312 -1.47 1.07 -5.49
N ILE A 313 -1.87 -0.08 -6.04
CA ILE A 313 -2.85 -0.11 -7.12
C ILE A 313 -4.11 0.66 -6.71
N GLY A 314 -4.59 0.41 -5.49
CA GLY A 314 -5.81 1.06 -5.05
C GLY A 314 -5.67 2.57 -4.96
N ARG A 315 -4.56 3.03 -4.40
CA ARG A 315 -4.22 4.45 -4.36
C ARG A 315 -4.15 5.07 -5.76
N LEU A 316 -3.56 4.37 -6.74
CA LEU A 316 -3.44 4.84 -8.12
C LEU A 316 -4.79 4.97 -8.83
N LEU A 317 -5.72 4.06 -8.54
CA LEU A 317 -7.09 4.14 -9.07
C LEU A 317 -7.87 5.29 -8.44
N ALA A 318 -7.65 5.54 -7.15
CA ALA A 318 -8.40 6.55 -6.41
C ALA A 318 -7.94 7.98 -6.64
N ASP A 319 -6.63 8.22 -6.81
CA ASP A 319 -6.11 9.58 -6.99
C ASP A 319 -6.29 10.06 -8.43
N PRO A 320 -7.14 11.08 -8.70
CA PRO A 320 -7.36 11.57 -10.05
C PRO A 320 -6.23 12.46 -10.57
N SER A 321 -5.18 12.72 -9.78
CA SER A 321 -4.12 13.62 -10.21
C SER A 321 -3.38 13.10 -11.45
N PRO A 322 -2.94 14.00 -12.34
CA PRO A 322 -2.25 13.63 -13.58
C PRO A 322 -1.04 12.70 -13.36
N ASP A 323 -0.31 12.89 -12.27
CA ASP A 323 0.86 12.09 -11.90
C ASP A 323 0.47 10.65 -11.55
N MET A 324 -0.58 10.46 -10.74
CA MET A 324 -1.06 9.12 -10.39
C MET A 324 -1.67 8.40 -11.58
N ARG A 325 -2.38 9.13 -12.47
CA ARG A 325 -2.85 8.58 -13.74
C ARG A 325 -1.70 8.18 -14.67
N LYS A 326 -0.58 8.91 -14.64
CA LYS A 326 0.63 8.57 -15.38
C LYS A 326 1.26 7.28 -14.83
N ILE A 327 1.46 7.20 -13.51
CA ILE A 327 1.99 6.00 -12.84
C ILE A 327 1.10 4.79 -13.11
N LEU A 328 -0.23 4.93 -13.04
CA LEU A 328 -1.17 3.85 -13.35
C LEU A 328 -1.00 3.33 -14.78
N ARG A 329 -0.78 4.21 -15.75
CA ARG A 329 -0.52 3.79 -17.14
C ARG A 329 0.79 3.02 -17.25
N GLU A 330 1.87 3.50 -16.63
CA GLU A 330 3.18 2.82 -16.62
C GLU A 330 3.11 1.45 -15.92
N LEU A 331 2.23 1.31 -14.93
CA LEU A 331 1.97 0.04 -14.26
C LEU A 331 1.32 -0.99 -15.20
N LEU A 332 0.39 -0.55 -16.05
CA LEU A 332 -0.44 -1.44 -16.88
C LEU A 332 0.08 -1.63 -18.30
N ILE A 333 0.83 -0.66 -18.83
CA ILE A 333 1.26 -0.60 -20.22
C ILE A 333 2.78 -0.55 -20.25
N ARG A 334 3.40 -1.39 -21.10
CA ARG A 334 4.85 -1.36 -21.36
C ARG A 334 5.22 -0.25 -22.34
N ASP A 335 6.49 0.12 -22.40
CA ASP A 335 7.00 1.13 -23.35
C ASP A 335 6.82 0.74 -24.82
N ASP A 336 6.79 -0.57 -25.11
CA ASP A 336 6.48 -1.10 -26.44
C ASP A 336 4.98 -0.95 -26.80
N GLY A 337 4.13 -0.66 -25.83
CA GLY A 337 2.68 -0.52 -25.95
C GLY A 337 1.89 -1.78 -25.58
N SER A 338 2.55 -2.89 -25.24
CA SER A 338 1.87 -4.12 -24.83
C SER A 338 1.30 -4.01 -23.41
N ILE A 339 0.21 -4.73 -23.14
CA ILE A 339 -0.49 -4.71 -21.84
C ILE A 339 0.12 -5.75 -20.90
N ARG A 340 0.39 -5.34 -19.66
CA ARG A 340 0.85 -6.23 -18.59
C ARG A 340 -0.35 -6.95 -17.95
N TRP A 341 -0.91 -7.94 -18.63
CA TRP A 341 -2.11 -8.67 -18.19
C TRP A 341 -2.04 -9.21 -16.75
N ASN A 342 -0.89 -9.72 -16.29
CA ASN A 342 -0.70 -10.16 -14.89
C ASN A 342 -0.88 -9.03 -13.86
N ARG A 343 -0.61 -7.78 -14.26
CA ARG A 343 -0.79 -6.60 -13.40
C ARG A 343 -2.24 -6.15 -13.40
N LEU A 344 -2.92 -6.31 -14.54
CA LEU A 344 -4.37 -6.13 -14.65
C LEU A 344 -5.13 -7.12 -13.76
N GLU A 345 -4.74 -8.39 -13.72
CA GLU A 345 -5.31 -9.37 -12.78
C GLU A 345 -5.13 -8.94 -11.32
N ARG A 346 -3.97 -8.38 -10.96
CA ARG A 346 -3.74 -7.85 -9.61
C ARG A 346 -4.54 -6.58 -9.32
N LEU A 347 -5.06 -5.88 -10.33
CA LEU A 347 -6.01 -4.79 -10.11
C LEU A 347 -7.30 -5.30 -9.47
N GLU A 348 -7.75 -6.51 -9.81
CA GLU A 348 -8.93 -7.11 -9.19
C GLU A 348 -8.75 -7.24 -7.68
N MET A 349 -7.59 -7.72 -7.24
CA MET A 349 -7.27 -7.82 -5.82
C MET A 349 -7.18 -6.45 -5.15
N GLY A 350 -6.58 -5.45 -5.82
CA GLY A 350 -6.56 -4.07 -5.34
C GLY A 350 -7.95 -3.44 -5.23
N ILE A 351 -8.81 -3.67 -6.23
CA ILE A 351 -10.21 -3.24 -6.26
C ILE A 351 -11.00 -3.95 -5.16
N ALA A 352 -10.83 -5.26 -4.94
CA ALA A 352 -11.48 -6.01 -3.88
C ALA A 352 -11.08 -5.50 -2.47
N ILE A 353 -9.78 -5.23 -2.25
CA ILE A 353 -9.28 -4.63 -1.00
C ILE A 353 -9.88 -3.24 -0.79
N MET A 354 -9.98 -2.44 -1.85
CA MET A 354 -10.64 -1.13 -1.76
C MET A 354 -12.14 -1.24 -1.52
N ILE A 355 -12.87 -2.13 -2.19
CA ILE A 355 -14.30 -2.34 -1.96
C ILE A 355 -14.56 -2.79 -0.52
N ALA A 356 -13.67 -3.64 0.03
CA ALA A 356 -13.68 -3.97 1.44
C ALA A 356 -13.52 -2.72 2.31
N ALA A 357 -12.57 -1.82 2.00
CA ALA A 357 -12.36 -0.55 2.70
C ALA A 357 -13.53 0.46 2.54
N ILE A 358 -14.25 0.47 1.41
CA ILE A 358 -15.36 1.39 1.12
C ILE A 358 -16.66 0.92 1.76
N SER A 359 -16.93 -0.39 1.73
CA SER A 359 -18.08 -1.00 2.40
C SER A 359 -18.03 -0.83 3.93
N GLN A 360 -16.86 -0.46 4.46
CA GLN A 360 -16.64 -0.09 5.85
C GLN A 360 -17.04 1.36 6.17
N GLN A 361 -17.11 2.27 5.20
CA GLN A 361 -17.40 3.71 5.41
C GLN A 361 -18.89 4.06 5.23
N SER A 362 -19.62 3.37 4.35
CA SER A 362 -21.05 3.64 4.10
C SER A 362 -22.00 3.18 5.22
N SER A 363 -21.53 2.34 6.14
CA SER A 363 -22.32 1.85 7.27
C SER A 363 -22.42 2.87 8.42
N GLU A 364 -21.51 3.86 8.50
CA GLU A 364 -21.54 4.91 9.53
C GLU A 364 -22.43 6.11 9.15
N GLU A 365 -22.61 6.40 7.85
CA GLU A 365 -23.46 7.53 7.39
C GLU A 365 -24.97 7.29 7.59
N SER A 366 -25.42 6.04 7.71
CA SER A 366 -26.85 5.74 7.94
C SER A 366 -27.31 5.91 9.39
N SER A 367 -26.40 6.25 10.32
CA SER A 367 -26.69 6.39 11.76
C SER A 367 -26.81 7.83 12.27
N LYS A 368 -26.55 8.84 11.43
CA LYS A 368 -26.71 10.27 11.82
C LYS A 368 -28.16 10.73 11.64
N LYS A 369 -28.80 11.14 12.75
CA LYS A 369 -30.11 11.81 12.72
C LYS A 369 -30.02 13.14 11.98
N PRO A 370 -31.04 13.55 11.20
CA PRO A 370 -31.03 14.81 10.49
C PRO A 370 -31.41 15.94 11.46
N GLY A 371 -30.47 16.85 11.72
CA GLY A 371 -30.74 18.05 12.51
C GLY A 371 -29.48 18.63 13.15
N ASP A 372 -28.64 19.27 12.34
CA ASP A 372 -27.91 20.49 12.71
C ASP A 372 -27.25 21.07 11.46
N GLU A 373 -27.96 22.00 10.82
CA GLU A 373 -27.40 22.90 9.81
C GLU A 373 -26.65 24.01 10.54
N ASN A 374 -25.32 23.91 10.61
CA ASN A 374 -24.36 25.01 10.47
C ASN A 374 -22.96 24.58 10.94
N THR A 375 -22.12 24.18 9.99
CA THR A 375 -20.65 24.36 10.04
C THR A 375 -20.10 24.14 8.64
N ALA A 376 -20.01 25.23 7.88
CA ALA A 376 -19.22 25.28 6.66
C ALA A 376 -17.73 25.38 7.03
N SER A 377 -17.04 24.24 7.14
CA SER A 377 -15.60 24.14 6.87
C SER A 377 -15.12 22.68 6.82
N SER A 378 -14.48 22.34 5.69
CA SER A 378 -13.51 21.25 5.47
C SER A 378 -13.92 19.80 5.73
N SER A 379 -14.18 19.05 4.65
CA SER A 379 -13.71 17.66 4.52
C SER A 379 -13.92 17.10 3.10
N ASP A 380 -13.11 17.53 2.13
CA ASP A 380 -12.95 16.90 0.79
C ASP A 380 -12.20 15.55 0.83
N TRP A 381 -12.07 14.92 2.00
CA TRP A 381 -11.25 13.71 2.22
C TRP A 381 -12.06 12.40 2.29
N ARG A 382 -13.35 12.44 1.92
CA ARG A 382 -14.21 11.24 1.94
C ARG A 382 -13.81 10.25 0.84
N SER A 383 -13.21 9.15 1.28
CA SER A 383 -13.56 7.78 0.90
C SER A 383 -13.61 7.46 -0.59
N PHE A 384 -12.63 6.66 -1.04
CA PHE A 384 -12.61 5.94 -2.31
C PHE A 384 -14.02 5.64 -2.85
N ASP A 385 -14.34 6.20 -4.02
CA ASP A 385 -15.63 6.03 -4.67
C ASP A 385 -15.44 5.13 -5.90
N MET A 386 -16.39 4.24 -6.20
CA MET A 386 -16.41 3.49 -7.46
C MET A 386 -16.34 4.45 -8.67
N HIS A 387 -16.82 5.69 -8.53
CA HIS A 387 -16.60 6.74 -9.52
C HIS A 387 -15.12 7.03 -9.82
N SER A 388 -14.22 6.87 -8.86
CA SER A 388 -12.77 7.04 -9.08
C SER A 388 -12.19 5.91 -9.92
N VAL A 389 -12.62 4.66 -9.68
CA VAL A 389 -12.25 3.50 -10.49
C VAL A 389 -12.78 3.64 -11.92
N VAL A 390 -14.04 4.06 -12.06
CA VAL A 390 -14.66 4.35 -13.36
C VAL A 390 -13.91 5.47 -14.07
N SER A 391 -13.55 6.55 -13.37
CA SER A 391 -12.76 7.66 -13.92
C SER A 391 -11.38 7.21 -14.38
N ALA A 392 -10.64 6.45 -13.56
CA ALA A 392 -9.33 5.93 -13.93
C ALA A 392 -9.41 5.02 -15.16
N THR A 393 -10.49 4.23 -15.26
CA THR A 393 -10.76 3.38 -16.41
C THR A 393 -11.08 4.23 -17.66
N GLU A 394 -11.88 5.29 -17.52
CA GLU A 394 -12.19 6.24 -18.60
C GLU A 394 -10.94 6.94 -19.13
N ASP A 395 -10.04 7.36 -18.24
CA ASP A 395 -8.74 7.95 -18.60
C ASP A 395 -7.86 6.98 -19.40
N LEU A 396 -7.86 5.70 -19.01
CA LEU A 396 -7.13 4.65 -19.73
C LEU A 396 -7.69 4.46 -21.14
N PHE A 397 -9.01 4.39 -21.29
CA PHE A 397 -9.67 4.31 -22.59
C PHE A 397 -9.37 5.53 -23.46
N HIS A 398 -9.43 6.75 -22.89
CA HIS A 398 -9.06 7.97 -23.61
C HIS A 398 -7.61 7.94 -24.08
N PHE A 399 -6.69 7.44 -23.27
CA PHE A 399 -5.30 7.27 -23.68
C PHE A 399 -5.16 6.27 -24.85
N ILE A 400 -5.77 5.09 -24.75
CA ILE A 400 -5.71 4.04 -25.78
C ILE A 400 -6.28 4.55 -27.10
N LEU A 401 -7.43 5.20 -27.07
CA LEU A 401 -8.12 5.74 -28.26
C LEU A 401 -7.41 6.97 -28.85
N SER A 402 -6.57 7.66 -28.08
CA SER A 402 -5.81 8.81 -28.57
C SER A 402 -4.77 8.44 -29.63
N ARG A 403 -4.20 9.47 -30.28
CA ARG A 403 -3.03 9.30 -31.16
C ARG A 403 -1.82 8.74 -30.42
N LYS A 404 -1.64 9.05 -29.13
CA LYS A 404 -0.50 8.54 -28.33
C LYS A 404 -0.62 7.04 -28.05
N GLY A 405 -1.85 6.53 -27.90
CA GLY A 405 -2.14 5.12 -27.64
C GLY A 405 -2.14 4.21 -28.87
N TRP A 406 -1.68 4.67 -30.04
CA TRP A 406 -1.74 3.88 -31.27
C TRP A 406 -1.00 2.54 -31.16
N ARG A 407 0.15 2.50 -30.49
CA ARG A 407 0.89 1.24 -30.25
C ARG A 407 0.07 0.26 -29.42
N VAL A 408 -0.57 0.76 -28.37
CA VAL A 408 -1.44 -0.05 -27.49
C VAL A 408 -2.60 -0.66 -28.27
N ARG A 409 -3.23 0.13 -29.16
CA ARG A 409 -4.31 -0.37 -30.03
C ARG A 409 -3.85 -1.51 -30.95
N VAL A 410 -2.65 -1.40 -31.54
CA VAL A 410 -2.10 -2.47 -32.39
C VAL A 410 -1.89 -3.75 -31.59
N PHE A 411 -1.27 -3.67 -30.41
CA PHE A 411 -1.09 -4.84 -29.54
C PHE A 411 -2.40 -5.42 -29.03
N LEU A 412 -3.37 -4.58 -28.68
CA LEU A 412 -4.72 -5.02 -28.30
C LEU A 412 -5.39 -5.81 -29.43
N ILE A 413 -5.34 -5.32 -30.67
CA ILE A 413 -5.90 -6.05 -31.82
C ILE A 413 -5.19 -7.39 -32.00
N GLN A 414 -3.85 -7.42 -31.89
CA GLN A 414 -3.09 -8.68 -31.98
C GLN A 414 -3.48 -9.66 -30.86
N ASP A 415 -3.64 -9.19 -29.64
CA ASP A 415 -4.05 -10.02 -28.50
C ASP A 415 -5.48 -10.52 -28.66
N ILE A 416 -6.41 -9.71 -29.17
CA ILE A 416 -7.79 -10.11 -29.50
C ILE A 416 -7.80 -11.18 -30.59
N VAL A 417 -6.99 -11.03 -31.64
CA VAL A 417 -6.88 -12.03 -32.71
C VAL A 417 -6.29 -13.35 -32.19
N LYS A 418 -5.23 -13.29 -31.37
CA LYS A 418 -4.64 -14.49 -30.73
C LYS A 418 -5.62 -15.17 -29.79
N ALA A 419 -6.39 -14.40 -29.03
CA ALA A 419 -7.46 -14.90 -28.17
C ALA A 419 -8.54 -15.63 -28.98
N SER A 420 -8.97 -15.02 -30.08
CA SER A 420 -9.92 -15.64 -31.02
C SER A 420 -9.37 -16.92 -31.62
N ASP A 421 -8.08 -16.98 -31.98
CA ASP A 421 -7.44 -18.21 -32.47
C ASP A 421 -7.45 -19.32 -31.42
N ALA A 422 -7.09 -18.98 -30.18
CA ALA A 422 -7.08 -19.94 -29.08
C ALA A 422 -8.50 -20.47 -28.80
N PHE A 423 -9.51 -19.58 -28.86
CA PHE A 423 -10.92 -19.93 -28.68
C PHE A 423 -11.46 -20.82 -29.81
N LEU A 424 -11.11 -20.53 -31.06
CA LEU A 424 -11.57 -21.27 -32.24
C LEU A 424 -10.89 -22.64 -32.39
N GLN A 425 -9.67 -22.81 -31.85
CA GLN A 425 -8.91 -24.06 -31.95
C GLN A 425 -9.16 -25.03 -30.77
N GLU A 426 -9.75 -24.57 -29.67
CA GLU A 426 -10.01 -25.40 -28.49
C GLU A 426 -11.41 -26.05 -28.49
N THR A 427 -11.46 -27.30 -28.02
CA THR A 427 -12.68 -28.09 -27.75
C THR A 427 -13.51 -27.59 -26.55
N THR A 428 -13.37 -26.32 -26.16
CA THR A 428 -13.90 -25.73 -24.90
C THR A 428 -15.20 -24.96 -25.13
N PHE A 429 -16.03 -25.37 -26.09
CA PHE A 429 -17.41 -24.88 -26.19
C PHE A 429 -18.31 -25.31 -24.99
N PRO A 430 -18.14 -26.50 -24.37
CA PRO A 430 -18.97 -26.90 -23.23
C PRO A 430 -18.58 -26.25 -21.89
N GLY A 431 -17.29 -25.94 -21.67
CA GLY A 431 -16.78 -25.49 -20.36
C GLY A 431 -17.10 -24.04 -19.98
N ILE A 432 -17.77 -23.28 -20.86
CA ILE A 432 -18.22 -21.91 -20.58
C ILE A 432 -19.59 -21.91 -19.87
N PHE A 433 -20.30 -23.04 -19.92
CA PHE A 433 -21.66 -23.18 -19.38
C PHE A 433 -21.79 -24.23 -18.26
N GLU A 434 -20.78 -25.07 -18.01
CA GLU A 434 -20.75 -26.00 -16.88
C GLU A 434 -19.68 -25.57 -15.86
N GLU A 435 -20.08 -25.45 -14.58
CA GLU A 435 -19.23 -24.95 -13.48
C GLU A 435 -18.01 -25.84 -13.17
N GLU A 436 -17.95 -27.09 -13.63
CA GLU A 436 -16.83 -28.00 -13.38
C GLU A 436 -16.58 -28.92 -14.59
N GLY A 437 -15.68 -28.54 -15.49
CA GLY A 437 -15.30 -29.33 -16.68
C GLY A 437 -13.80 -29.60 -16.77
N ASN A 438 -13.42 -30.87 -16.59
CA ASN A 438 -12.05 -31.39 -16.57
C ASN A 438 -11.22 -30.94 -17.80
N THR A 439 -10.24 -30.07 -17.58
CA THR A 439 -9.34 -29.57 -18.62
C THR A 439 -8.29 -30.64 -18.97
N GLY A 440 -8.53 -31.43 -20.02
CA GLY A 440 -7.51 -32.30 -20.61
C GLY A 440 -6.26 -31.53 -21.05
N GLU A 441 -5.12 -32.22 -21.15
CA GLU A 441 -3.76 -31.69 -21.37
C GLU A 441 -3.71 -30.54 -22.39
N LEU A 442 -3.76 -29.31 -21.89
CA LEU A 442 -3.61 -28.10 -22.69
C LEU A 442 -2.14 -27.75 -22.87
N ASN A 443 -1.81 -27.11 -23.99
CA ASN A 443 -0.58 -26.34 -24.10
C ASN A 443 -0.59 -25.25 -22.99
N PRO A 444 0.38 -25.27 -22.05
CA PRO A 444 0.32 -24.46 -20.83
C PRO A 444 0.33 -22.94 -21.10
N GLU A 445 0.81 -22.48 -22.25
CA GLU A 445 0.77 -21.06 -22.61
C GLU A 445 -0.59 -20.59 -23.13
N ARG A 446 -1.28 -21.43 -23.91
CA ARG A 446 -2.61 -21.11 -24.48
C ARG A 446 -3.71 -21.17 -23.43
N SER A 447 -3.70 -22.20 -22.58
CA SER A 447 -4.62 -22.30 -21.43
C SER A 447 -4.50 -21.08 -20.51
N ARG A 448 -3.27 -20.58 -20.31
CA ARG A 448 -3.00 -19.40 -19.49
C ARG A 448 -3.56 -18.12 -20.10
N MET A 449 -3.53 -17.97 -21.43
CA MET A 449 -4.10 -16.82 -22.14
C MET A 449 -5.63 -16.81 -22.06
N ILE A 450 -6.27 -17.96 -22.26
CA ILE A 450 -7.73 -18.09 -22.16
C ILE A 450 -8.20 -17.85 -20.72
N ARG A 451 -7.51 -18.43 -19.72
CA ARG A 451 -7.83 -18.23 -18.31
C ARG A 451 -7.76 -16.75 -17.90
N ARG A 452 -6.73 -16.03 -18.37
CA ARG A 452 -6.59 -14.57 -18.17
C ARG A 452 -7.78 -13.78 -18.73
N LEU A 453 -8.24 -14.13 -19.92
CA LEU A 453 -9.38 -13.47 -20.56
C LEU A 453 -10.69 -13.73 -19.80
N ILE A 454 -10.93 -14.98 -19.43
CA ILE A 454 -12.11 -15.37 -18.66
C ILE A 454 -12.14 -14.62 -17.33
N ASN A 455 -11.02 -14.65 -16.59
CA ASN A 455 -10.87 -13.94 -15.32
C ASN A 455 -11.13 -12.43 -15.51
N GLY A 456 -10.47 -11.78 -16.48
CA GLY A 456 -10.65 -10.35 -16.72
C GLY A 456 -12.09 -9.95 -17.05
N VAL A 457 -12.82 -10.77 -17.83
CA VAL A 457 -14.25 -10.54 -18.12
C VAL A 457 -15.11 -10.73 -16.87
N GLN A 458 -14.82 -11.74 -16.05
CA GLN A 458 -15.51 -11.96 -14.78
C GLN A 458 -15.29 -10.79 -13.81
N SER A 459 -14.05 -10.31 -13.66
CA SER A 459 -13.71 -9.15 -12.82
C SER A 459 -14.41 -7.88 -13.30
N PHE A 460 -14.43 -7.64 -14.61
CA PHE A 460 -15.12 -6.47 -15.18
C PHE A 460 -16.63 -6.54 -14.96
N ARG A 461 -17.23 -7.72 -15.11
CA ARG A 461 -18.65 -7.95 -14.81
C ARG A 461 -18.96 -7.71 -13.34
N GLN A 462 -18.08 -8.16 -12.43
CA GLN A 462 -18.21 -7.91 -11.01
C GLN A 462 -18.10 -6.41 -10.68
N ALA A 463 -17.15 -5.70 -11.29
CA ALA A 463 -17.02 -4.25 -11.14
C ALA A 463 -18.27 -3.49 -11.60
N ILE A 464 -18.86 -3.88 -12.75
CA ILE A 464 -20.13 -3.31 -13.24
C ILE A 464 -21.26 -3.57 -12.24
N SER A 465 -21.33 -4.76 -11.65
CA SER A 465 -22.39 -5.11 -10.70
C SER A 465 -22.39 -4.23 -9.44
N LEU A 466 -21.23 -3.67 -9.06
CA LEU A 466 -21.07 -2.85 -7.88
C LEU A 466 -21.51 -1.39 -8.06
N ALA A 467 -21.38 -0.82 -9.26
CA ALA A 467 -21.94 0.51 -9.57
C ALA A 467 -22.46 0.59 -11.02
N PRO A 468 -23.59 -0.08 -11.32
CA PRO A 468 -24.08 -0.21 -12.69
C PRO A 468 -24.32 1.14 -13.37
N ASN A 469 -24.82 2.13 -12.64
CA ASN A 469 -25.10 3.47 -13.19
C ASN A 469 -23.82 4.22 -13.60
N ALA A 470 -22.75 4.14 -12.79
CA ALA A 470 -21.50 4.82 -13.08
C ALA A 470 -20.80 4.18 -14.30
N TRP A 471 -20.75 2.85 -14.34
CA TRP A 471 -20.16 2.09 -15.44
C TRP A 471 -20.93 2.24 -16.76
N THR A 472 -22.26 2.16 -16.73
CA THR A 472 -23.09 2.34 -17.94
C THR A 472 -22.94 3.75 -18.51
N ALA A 473 -22.96 4.78 -17.67
CA ALA A 473 -22.75 6.16 -18.11
C ALA A 473 -21.38 6.35 -18.78
N MET A 474 -20.32 5.80 -18.18
CA MET A 474 -18.97 5.84 -18.74
C MET A 474 -18.87 5.09 -20.08
N LEU A 475 -19.42 3.88 -20.16
CA LEU A 475 -19.42 3.09 -21.40
C LEU A 475 -20.15 3.79 -22.55
N ILE A 476 -21.29 4.42 -22.27
CA ILE A 476 -22.02 5.23 -23.26
C ILE A 476 -21.16 6.41 -23.73
N ARG A 477 -20.55 7.16 -22.81
CA ARG A 477 -19.68 8.29 -23.16
C ARG A 477 -18.51 7.87 -24.05
N VAL A 478 -17.86 6.75 -23.73
CA VAL A 478 -16.74 6.23 -24.53
C VAL A 478 -17.23 5.74 -25.90
N ALA A 479 -18.34 4.99 -25.96
CA ALA A 479 -18.88 4.44 -27.21
C ALA A 479 -19.35 5.50 -28.21
N LEU A 480 -19.82 6.66 -27.72
CA LEU A 480 -20.24 7.79 -28.56
C LEU A 480 -19.07 8.54 -29.19
N LYS A 481 -17.82 8.31 -28.76
CA LYS A 481 -16.65 8.97 -29.34
C LYS A 481 -16.31 8.39 -30.73
N PRO A 482 -16.04 9.22 -31.76
CA PRO A 482 -15.68 8.76 -33.10
C PRO A 482 -14.45 7.84 -33.12
N GLU A 483 -13.49 8.09 -32.22
CA GLU A 483 -12.28 7.28 -32.09
C GLU A 483 -12.59 5.86 -31.62
N SER A 484 -13.58 5.71 -30.73
CA SER A 484 -14.04 4.40 -30.26
C SER A 484 -14.70 3.61 -31.39
N GLN A 485 -15.56 4.26 -32.17
CA GLN A 485 -16.24 3.63 -33.30
C GLN A 485 -15.24 3.15 -34.37
N ARG A 486 -14.22 3.96 -34.67
CA ARG A 486 -13.12 3.57 -35.57
C ARG A 486 -12.35 2.37 -35.05
N PHE A 487 -11.98 2.38 -33.76
CA PHE A 487 -11.26 1.26 -33.17
C PHE A 487 -12.08 -0.05 -33.17
N ILE A 488 -13.38 0.04 -32.89
CA ILE A 488 -14.30 -1.11 -32.99
C ILE A 488 -14.34 -1.65 -34.42
N LEU A 489 -14.42 -0.78 -35.43
CA LEU A 489 -14.36 -1.17 -36.83
C LEU A 489 -13.02 -1.85 -37.18
N ASP A 490 -11.90 -1.30 -36.70
CA ASP A 490 -10.56 -1.89 -36.90
C ASP A 490 -10.48 -3.30 -36.31
N VAL A 491 -11.04 -3.52 -35.12
CA VAL A 491 -11.13 -4.85 -34.48
C VAL A 491 -11.97 -5.81 -35.31
N PHE A 492 -13.15 -5.39 -35.78
CA PHE A 492 -14.01 -6.21 -36.63
C PHE A 492 -13.35 -6.55 -37.97
N LEU A 493 -12.67 -5.59 -38.60
CA LEU A 493 -11.93 -5.82 -39.84
C LEU A 493 -10.76 -6.78 -39.62
N ALA A 494 -10.00 -6.61 -38.53
CA ALA A 494 -8.91 -7.51 -38.19
C ALA A 494 -9.40 -8.94 -37.93
N LEU A 495 -10.47 -9.10 -37.15
CA LEU A 495 -11.11 -10.40 -36.93
C LEU A 495 -11.69 -10.98 -38.22
N GLY A 496 -12.31 -10.16 -39.07
CA GLY A 496 -12.87 -10.58 -40.35
C GLY A 496 -11.80 -11.07 -41.32
N ASN A 497 -10.69 -10.33 -41.46
CA ASN A 497 -9.55 -10.72 -42.29
C ASN A 497 -8.88 -11.99 -41.74
N TYR A 498 -8.70 -12.07 -40.42
CA TYR A 498 -8.15 -13.26 -39.77
C TYR A 498 -9.05 -14.49 -39.94
N SER A 499 -10.36 -14.29 -39.82
CA SER A 499 -11.38 -15.31 -39.94
C SER A 499 -11.51 -15.80 -41.38
N HIS A 500 -11.44 -14.91 -42.37
CA HIS A 500 -11.56 -15.28 -43.79
C HIS A 500 -10.56 -16.39 -44.19
N ASP A 501 -9.38 -16.44 -43.54
CA ASP A 501 -8.34 -17.45 -43.80
C ASP A 501 -8.49 -18.76 -42.99
N LYS A 502 -9.33 -18.83 -41.94
CA LYS A 502 -9.46 -19.99 -41.02
C LYS A 502 -10.88 -20.50 -40.75
N VAL A 503 -11.90 -19.66 -40.92
CA VAL A 503 -13.30 -19.89 -40.56
C VAL A 503 -14.06 -20.86 -41.46
N PRO A 504 -13.73 -21.12 -42.73
CA PRO A 504 -14.51 -22.07 -43.52
C PRO A 504 -14.59 -23.44 -42.85
N GLU A 505 -13.47 -24.05 -42.46
CA GLU A 505 -13.49 -25.42 -41.92
C GLU A 505 -13.89 -25.50 -40.44
N THR A 506 -13.42 -24.54 -39.61
CA THR A 506 -13.68 -24.56 -38.16
C THR A 506 -15.11 -24.16 -37.80
N CYS A 507 -15.72 -23.23 -38.55
CA CYS A 507 -17.11 -22.84 -38.32
C CYS A 507 -18.09 -23.98 -38.61
N TRP A 508 -17.85 -24.78 -39.66
CA TRP A 508 -18.65 -25.98 -39.93
C TRP A 508 -18.53 -27.02 -38.82
N ILE A 509 -17.34 -27.20 -38.24
CA ILE A 509 -17.11 -28.13 -37.12
C ILE A 509 -17.81 -27.63 -35.84
N CYS A 510 -17.72 -26.34 -35.52
CA CYS A 510 -18.41 -25.76 -34.36
C CYS A 510 -19.93 -25.82 -34.51
N MET A 511 -20.45 -25.49 -35.68
CA MET A 511 -21.88 -25.53 -35.98
C MET A 511 -22.41 -26.97 -35.97
N SER A 512 -21.63 -27.94 -36.47
CA SER A 512 -21.92 -29.38 -36.35
C SER A 512 -21.95 -29.84 -34.88
N LYS A 513 -20.97 -29.43 -34.06
CA LYS A 513 -20.91 -29.78 -32.63
C LYS A 513 -22.04 -29.14 -31.83
N TYR A 514 -22.41 -27.90 -32.12
CA TYR A 514 -23.53 -27.21 -31.47
C TYR A 514 -24.88 -27.87 -31.82
N LEU A 515 -25.08 -28.23 -33.09
CA LEU A 515 -26.26 -28.99 -33.51
C LEU A 515 -26.32 -30.38 -32.84
N ASN A 516 -25.18 -31.05 -32.68
CA ASN A 516 -25.09 -32.34 -31.99
C ASN A 516 -25.31 -32.22 -30.46
N TYR A 517 -24.88 -31.11 -29.86
CA TYR A 517 -25.18 -30.79 -28.46
C TYR A 517 -26.68 -30.54 -28.24
N LEU A 518 -27.32 -29.78 -29.14
CA LEU A 518 -28.76 -29.57 -29.10
C LEU A 518 -29.54 -30.89 -29.31
N ASP A 519 -29.12 -31.75 -30.24
CA ASP A 519 -29.76 -33.07 -30.43
C ASP A 519 -29.67 -33.96 -29.17
N LYS A 520 -28.56 -33.86 -28.41
CA LYS A 520 -28.39 -34.58 -27.14
C LYS A 520 -29.19 -34.03 -25.97
N GLN A 521 -29.56 -32.75 -25.97
CA GLN A 521 -30.46 -32.20 -24.94
C GLN A 521 -31.95 -32.46 -25.22
N TRP A 522 -32.29 -32.78 -26.48
CA TRP A 522 -33.67 -33.05 -26.91
C TRP A 522 -34.05 -34.53 -26.91
N ARG A 523 -33.11 -35.44 -26.62
CA ARG A 523 -33.35 -36.87 -26.32
C ARG A 523 -33.21 -37.10 -24.83
#